data_AF-A0A017SXU0-F1
#
_entry.id   AF-A0A017SXU0-F1
#
_cell.length_a   1.000
_cell.length_b   1.000
_cell.length_c   1.000
_cell.angle_alpha   90.00
_cell.angle_beta   90.00
_cell.angle_gamma   90.00
#
_symmetry.space_group_name_H-M   'P 1'
#
loop_
_entity.id
_entity.type
_entity.pdbx_description
1 polymer ?
#
loop_
_entity_poly.entity_id
_entity_poly.type
_entity_poly.pdbx_seq_one_letter_code
_entity_poly.pdbx_strand_id
1 'polypeptide(L)'
;MVLDEGRGTCSSKHVLLARLAAEAGIDAELRLGLFLMDGENTPAVVEVLARAGLQCVPEAHCFLQLGARRLDLTFPGSDGTCSLAFVEEHRVAPEMLGRVKIPWHQEHLGRWARAAGLDAAWVWDVREACIAALSARAR
;
A
#
# COMPACT_ATOMS: atom_id res chain seq x y z
N MET A 1 -12.75 1.95 14.87
CA MET A 1 -11.98 0.72 14.57
C MET A 1 -12.60 0.03 13.36
N VAL A 2 -11.85 -0.75 12.56
CA VAL A 2 -12.33 -1.30 11.26
C VAL A 2 -13.69 -2.00 11.35
N LEU A 3 -13.94 -2.75 12.43
CA LEU A 3 -15.22 -3.44 12.65
C LEU A 3 -16.36 -2.45 12.98
N ASP A 4 -16.13 -1.50 13.88
CA ASP A 4 -17.15 -0.51 14.26
C ASP A 4 -17.47 0.49 13.14
N GLU A 5 -16.46 0.85 12.35
CA GLU A 5 -16.59 1.82 11.25
C GLU A 5 -17.03 1.18 9.93
N GLY A 6 -17.01 -0.17 9.85
CA GLY A 6 -17.28 -0.91 8.61
C GLY A 6 -16.32 -0.59 7.46
N ARG A 7 -15.18 0.06 7.73
CA ARG A 7 -14.21 0.52 6.72
C ARG A 7 -12.79 0.56 7.28
N GLY A 8 -11.81 0.57 6.38
CA GLY A 8 -10.39 0.65 6.74
C GLY A 8 -9.49 0.78 5.52
N THR A 9 -8.22 1.06 5.76
CA THR A 9 -7.16 1.12 4.74
C THR A 9 -6.48 -0.25 4.62
N CYS A 10 -5.55 -0.41 3.66
CA CYS A 10 -4.73 -1.61 3.58
C CYS A 10 -4.01 -1.89 4.91
N SER A 11 -3.54 -0.86 5.60
CA SER A 11 -2.88 -1.00 6.89
C SER A 11 -3.82 -1.44 8.00
N SER A 12 -4.96 -0.76 8.20
CA SER A 12 -5.84 -1.10 9.33
C SER A 12 -6.54 -2.45 9.14
N LYS A 13 -6.94 -2.80 7.90
CA LYS A 13 -7.55 -4.10 7.59
C LYS A 13 -6.55 -5.25 7.79
N HIS A 14 -5.35 -5.17 7.24
CA HIS A 14 -4.40 -6.27 7.36
C HIS A 14 -3.76 -6.38 8.74
N VAL A 15 -3.65 -5.28 9.51
CA VAL A 15 -3.28 -5.37 10.94
C VAL A 15 -4.35 -6.11 11.74
N LEU A 16 -5.63 -5.82 11.52
CA LEU A 16 -6.72 -6.55 12.16
C LEU A 16 -6.65 -8.04 11.83
N LEU A 17 -6.51 -8.38 10.55
CA LEU A 17 -6.45 -9.76 10.09
C LEU A 17 -5.20 -10.50 10.58
N ALA A 18 -4.03 -9.84 10.60
CA ALA A 18 -2.80 -10.43 11.14
C ALA A 18 -2.94 -10.78 12.62
N ARG A 19 -3.56 -9.89 13.41
CA ARG A 19 -3.83 -10.14 14.84
C ARG A 19 -4.80 -11.29 15.04
N LEU A 20 -5.88 -11.32 14.27
CA LEU A 20 -6.86 -12.41 14.32
C LEU A 20 -6.22 -13.76 13.93
N ALA A 21 -5.38 -13.78 12.89
CA ALA A 21 -4.66 -14.98 12.48
C ALA A 21 -3.72 -15.48 13.58
N ALA A 22 -2.96 -14.57 14.20
CA ALA A 22 -2.08 -14.91 15.32
C ALA A 22 -2.86 -15.49 16.52
N GLU A 23 -4.00 -14.90 16.88
CA GLU A 23 -4.88 -15.43 17.93
C GLU A 23 -5.43 -16.83 17.60
N ALA A 24 -5.77 -17.06 16.32
CA ALA A 24 -6.25 -18.34 15.82
C ALA A 24 -5.15 -19.39 15.58
N GLY A 25 -3.87 -19.06 15.82
CA GLY A 25 -2.74 -19.95 15.52
C GLY A 25 -2.49 -20.18 14.03
N ILE A 26 -2.98 -19.28 13.17
CA ILE A 26 -2.74 -19.29 11.73
C ILE A 26 -1.46 -18.52 11.44
N ASP A 27 -0.50 -19.16 10.77
CA ASP A 27 0.75 -18.55 10.35
C ASP A 27 0.54 -17.62 9.14
N ALA A 28 0.10 -16.39 9.43
CA ALA A 28 -0.04 -15.31 8.46
C ALA A 28 0.89 -14.16 8.82
N GLU A 29 1.82 -13.82 7.92
CA GLU A 29 2.74 -12.71 8.12
C GLU A 29 2.18 -11.43 7.53
N LEU A 30 2.18 -10.35 8.31
CA LEU A 30 1.98 -9.02 7.78
C LEU A 30 3.24 -8.56 7.03
N ARG A 31 3.06 -8.19 5.77
CA ARG A 31 4.12 -7.72 4.87
C ARG A 31 3.88 -6.25 4.53
N LEU A 32 4.98 -5.51 4.43
CA LEU A 32 5.03 -4.15 3.91
C LEU A 32 5.86 -4.18 2.64
N GLY A 33 5.28 -3.76 1.52
CA GLY A 33 5.91 -3.76 0.20
C GLY A 33 5.88 -2.38 -0.44
N LEU A 34 6.89 -2.09 -1.27
CA LEU A 34 6.98 -0.90 -2.10
C LEU A 34 6.81 -1.32 -3.55
N PHE A 35 5.84 -0.76 -4.25
CA PHE A 35 5.65 -0.98 -5.69
C PHE A 35 5.63 0.37 -6.41
N LEU A 36 5.82 0.33 -7.73
CA LEU A 36 5.63 1.52 -8.56
C LEU A 36 4.15 1.58 -8.96
N MET A 37 3.42 2.53 -8.40
CA MET A 37 2.01 2.73 -8.70
C MET A 37 1.89 3.47 -10.02
N ASP A 38 1.15 2.88 -10.96
CA ASP A 38 0.95 3.38 -12.31
C ASP A 38 -0.49 3.13 -12.80
N GLY A 39 -0.75 3.45 -14.07
CA GLY A 39 -2.05 3.25 -14.69
C GLY A 39 -2.42 1.79 -14.99
N GLU A 40 -1.46 0.87 -15.06
CA GLU A 40 -1.70 -0.54 -15.35
C GLU A 40 -2.16 -1.27 -14.09
N ASN A 41 -1.42 -1.10 -12.99
CA ASN A 41 -1.74 -1.74 -11.72
C ASN A 41 -2.79 -0.97 -10.91
N THR A 42 -2.91 0.35 -11.11
CA THR A 42 -3.86 1.19 -10.39
C THR A 42 -4.58 2.16 -11.35
N PRO A 43 -5.54 1.69 -12.17
CA PRO A 43 -6.19 2.50 -13.20
C PRO A 43 -6.85 3.81 -12.72
N ALA A 44 -7.15 3.93 -11.42
CA ALA A 44 -7.70 5.15 -10.84
C ALA A 44 -6.72 6.34 -10.83
N VAL A 45 -5.41 6.11 -10.97
CA VAL A 45 -4.39 7.17 -10.82
C VAL A 45 -3.93 7.77 -12.15
N VAL A 46 -4.34 7.18 -13.29
CA VAL A 46 -3.91 7.58 -14.65
C VAL A 46 -3.96 9.09 -14.85
N GLU A 47 -5.11 9.72 -14.56
CA GLU A 47 -5.33 11.16 -14.75
C GLU A 47 -4.45 12.02 -13.82
N VAL A 48 -4.21 11.55 -12.59
CA VAL A 48 -3.38 12.27 -11.62
C VAL A 48 -1.92 12.27 -12.07
N LEU A 49 -1.41 11.08 -12.44
CA LEU A 49 -0.05 10.90 -12.92
C LEU A 49 0.20 11.67 -14.23
N ALA A 50 -0.74 11.61 -15.17
CA ALA A 50 -0.64 12.34 -16.44
C ALA A 50 -0.54 13.86 -16.22
N ARG A 51 -1.36 14.43 -15.33
CA ARG A 51 -1.31 15.87 -14.99
C ARG A 51 -0.01 16.27 -14.30
N ALA A 52 0.58 15.36 -13.54
CA ALA A 52 1.87 15.56 -12.89
C ALA A 52 3.06 15.32 -13.85
N GLY A 53 2.83 14.78 -15.05
CA GLY A 53 3.90 14.39 -15.98
C GLY A 53 4.71 13.19 -15.50
N LEU A 54 4.14 12.33 -14.65
CA LEU A 54 4.79 11.12 -14.13
C LEU A 54 4.21 9.87 -14.78
N GLN A 55 5.05 8.87 -15.02
CA GLN A 55 4.59 7.54 -15.47
C GLN A 55 4.16 6.66 -14.28
N CYS A 56 4.84 6.81 -13.14
CA CYS A 56 4.55 6.09 -11.92
C CYS A 56 5.01 6.90 -10.70
N VAL A 57 4.58 6.47 -9.51
CA VAL A 57 5.08 6.97 -8.22
C VAL A 57 5.27 5.80 -7.24
N PRO A 58 6.32 5.76 -6.40
CA PRO A 58 6.46 4.71 -5.40
C PRO A 58 5.32 4.75 -4.39
N GLU A 59 4.69 3.61 -4.11
CA GLU A 59 3.62 3.47 -3.12
C GLU A 59 3.90 2.30 -2.16
N ALA A 60 3.65 2.54 -0.87
CA ALA A 60 3.80 1.53 0.17
C ALA A 60 2.47 0.83 0.48
N HIS A 61 2.45 -0.48 0.34
CA HIS A 61 1.25 -1.31 0.53
C HIS A 61 1.43 -2.36 1.60
N CYS A 62 0.33 -2.73 2.26
CA CYS A 62 0.31 -3.78 3.27
C CYS A 62 -0.60 -4.92 2.83
N PHE A 63 -0.11 -6.14 3.01
CA PHE A 63 -0.80 -7.37 2.63
C PHE A 63 -0.39 -8.50 3.59
N LEU A 64 -1.03 -9.66 3.49
CA LEU A 64 -0.67 -10.85 4.26
C LEU A 64 0.04 -11.89 3.40
N GLN A 65 1.04 -12.56 3.95
CA GLN A 65 1.63 -13.76 3.37
C GLN A 65 1.12 -14.97 4.16
N LEU A 66 0.48 -15.91 3.48
CA LEU A 66 0.00 -17.18 4.03
C LEU A 66 0.64 -18.33 3.26
N GLY A 67 1.69 -18.93 3.82
CA GLY A 67 2.53 -19.89 3.10
C GLY A 67 3.12 -19.26 1.83
N ALA A 68 2.82 -19.81 0.66
CA ALA A 68 3.25 -19.27 -0.64
C ALA A 68 2.31 -18.19 -1.22
N ARG A 69 1.14 -17.96 -0.63
CA ARG A 69 0.11 -17.06 -1.18
C ARG A 69 0.21 -15.66 -0.56
N ARG A 70 0.11 -14.64 -1.41
CA ARG A 70 -0.06 -13.25 -0.97
C ARG A 70 -1.54 -12.86 -1.01
N LEU A 71 -2.04 -12.38 0.12
CA LEU A 71 -3.44 -12.00 0.30
C LEU A 71 -3.58 -10.49 0.49
N ASP A 72 -4.37 -9.85 -0.37
CA ASP A 72 -4.74 -8.43 -0.28
C ASP A 72 -6.26 -8.27 -0.27
N LEU A 73 -6.78 -7.87 0.89
CA LEU A 73 -8.21 -7.67 1.17
C LEU A 73 -8.53 -6.18 1.36
N THR A 74 -7.76 -5.29 0.71
CA THR A 74 -7.95 -3.84 0.80
C THR A 74 -9.28 -3.41 0.17
N PHE A 75 -9.59 -3.92 -1.02
CA PHE A 75 -10.77 -3.50 -1.79
C PHE A 75 -11.87 -4.58 -1.77
N PRO A 76 -13.15 -4.16 -1.70
CA PRO A 76 -14.27 -5.10 -1.80
C PRO A 76 -14.31 -5.74 -3.20
N GLY A 77 -14.78 -6.98 -3.28
CA GLY A 77 -14.89 -7.71 -4.54
C GLY A 77 -13.56 -8.22 -5.12
N SER A 78 -12.43 -8.00 -4.43
CA SER A 78 -11.18 -8.69 -4.76
C SER A 78 -11.31 -10.18 -4.50
N ASP A 79 -10.61 -10.99 -5.30
CA ASP A 79 -10.42 -12.44 -5.06
C ASP A 79 -9.43 -12.70 -3.91
N GLY A 80 -8.91 -11.63 -3.31
CA GLY A 80 -7.92 -11.64 -2.25
C GLY A 80 -6.50 -11.84 -2.77
N THR A 81 -6.23 -12.00 -4.07
CA THR A 81 -4.88 -12.21 -4.58
C THR A 81 -4.12 -10.89 -4.65
N CYS A 82 -2.94 -10.81 -4.03
CA CYS A 82 -2.04 -9.67 -4.25
C CYS A 82 -1.15 -9.92 -5.47
N SER A 83 -1.45 -9.25 -6.58
CA SER A 83 -0.72 -9.36 -7.86
C SER A 83 0.35 -8.29 -8.06
N LEU A 84 0.54 -7.39 -7.08
CA LEU A 84 1.51 -6.30 -7.19
C LEU A 84 2.95 -6.83 -7.25
N ALA A 85 3.71 -6.26 -8.18
CA ALA A 85 5.15 -6.47 -8.27
C ALA A 85 5.87 -5.51 -7.32
N PHE A 86 6.32 -6.03 -6.18
CA PHE A 86 7.07 -5.25 -5.20
C PHE A 86 8.55 -5.15 -5.59
N VAL A 87 9.07 -3.92 -5.55
CA VAL A 87 10.51 -3.61 -5.69
C VAL A 87 11.24 -4.01 -4.42
N GLU A 88 10.60 -3.81 -3.27
CA GLU A 88 11.09 -4.22 -1.96
C GLU A 88 9.92 -4.69 -1.10
N GLU A 89 10.14 -5.73 -0.29
CA GLU A 89 9.16 -6.19 0.69
C GLU A 89 9.85 -6.73 1.95
N HIS A 90 9.23 -6.50 3.10
CA HIS A 90 9.71 -7.05 4.37
C HIS A 90 8.54 -7.41 5.29
N ARG A 91 8.81 -8.32 6.22
CA ARG A 91 7.88 -8.66 7.31
C ARG A 91 7.85 -7.54 8.33
N VAL A 92 6.66 -7.21 8.83
CA VAL A 92 6.46 -6.20 9.86
C VAL A 92 5.51 -6.71 10.93
N ALA A 93 5.84 -6.49 12.20
CA ALA A 93 4.94 -6.81 13.29
C ALA A 93 3.70 -5.88 13.24
N PRO A 94 2.47 -6.39 13.48
CA PRO A 94 1.25 -5.58 13.43
C PRO A 94 1.31 -4.32 14.31
N GLU A 95 1.95 -4.41 15.48
CA GLU A 95 2.12 -3.33 16.45
C GLU A 95 3.06 -2.22 15.94
N MET A 96 3.98 -2.58 15.04
CA MET A 96 5.00 -1.69 14.52
C MET A 96 4.57 -0.99 13.23
N LEU A 97 3.61 -1.55 12.48
CA LEU A 97 3.25 -1.04 11.15
C LEU A 97 2.96 0.47 11.14
N GLY A 98 2.16 0.95 12.09
CA GLY A 98 1.79 2.37 12.17
C GLY A 98 2.98 3.31 12.42
N ARG A 99 4.08 2.80 13.01
CA ARG A 99 5.30 3.57 13.28
C ARG A 99 6.29 3.52 12.13
N VAL A 100 6.32 2.42 11.37
CA VAL A 100 7.35 2.19 10.34
C VAL A 100 6.91 2.57 8.94
N LYS A 101 5.62 2.41 8.60
CA LYS A 101 5.16 2.51 7.20
C LYS A 101 5.46 3.88 6.58
N ILE A 102 5.05 4.97 7.22
CA ILE A 102 5.20 6.32 6.66
C ILE A 102 6.67 6.73 6.55
N PRO A 103 7.50 6.63 7.61
CA PRO A 103 8.92 6.97 7.51
C PRO A 103 9.65 6.14 6.44
N TRP A 104 9.40 4.83 6.40
CA TRP A 104 9.99 3.94 5.41
C TRP A 104 9.57 4.32 3.98
N HIS A 105 8.29 4.65 3.77
CA HIS A 105 7.80 5.08 2.46
C HIS A 105 8.44 6.42 2.04
N GLN A 106 8.44 7.41 2.91
CA GLN A 106 9.02 8.73 2.63
C GLN A 106 10.52 8.63 2.28
N GLU A 107 11.26 7.76 2.98
CA GLU A 107 12.66 7.50 2.70
C GLU A 107 12.88 6.93 1.29
N HIS A 108 12.11 5.91 0.91
CA HIS A 108 12.19 5.27 -0.40
C HIS A 108 11.75 6.20 -1.53
N LEU A 109 10.62 6.90 -1.34
CA LEU A 109 10.12 7.88 -2.29
C LEU A 109 11.11 9.03 -2.47
N GLY A 110 11.73 9.51 -1.39
CA GLY A 110 12.76 10.54 -1.45
C GLY A 110 14.01 10.11 -2.20
N ARG A 111 14.45 8.84 -2.05
CA ARG A 111 15.53 8.28 -2.87
C ARG A 111 15.16 8.22 -4.34
N TRP A 112 13.98 7.70 -4.65
CA TRP A 112 13.47 7.58 -6.02
C TRP A 112 13.33 8.95 -6.69
N ALA A 113 12.73 9.92 -6.00
CA ALA A 113 12.56 11.28 -6.50
C ALA A 113 13.91 11.95 -6.80
N ARG A 114 14.88 11.84 -5.88
CA ARG A 114 16.23 12.39 -6.08
C ARG A 114 16.93 11.75 -7.29
N ALA A 115 16.82 10.44 -7.47
CA ALA A 115 17.38 9.75 -8.63
C ALA A 115 16.75 10.21 -9.95
N ALA A 116 15.47 10.58 -9.92
CA ALA A 116 14.75 11.14 -11.06
C ALA A 116 14.94 12.67 -11.24
N GLY A 117 15.69 13.34 -10.36
CA GLY A 117 15.85 14.80 -10.40
C GLY A 117 14.59 15.57 -9.98
N LEU A 118 13.70 14.95 -9.22
CA LEU A 118 12.42 15.50 -8.77
C LEU A 118 12.47 15.95 -7.31
N ASP A 119 11.60 16.89 -6.95
CA ASP A 119 11.38 17.30 -5.56
C ASP A 119 10.56 16.25 -4.80
N ALA A 120 11.08 15.79 -3.66
CA ALA A 120 10.46 14.69 -2.90
C ALA A 120 9.13 15.08 -2.25
N ALA A 121 8.97 16.35 -1.83
CA ALA A 121 7.72 16.82 -1.24
C ALA A 121 6.62 16.89 -2.31
N TRP A 122 6.94 17.42 -3.49
CA TRP A 122 6.03 17.41 -4.62
C TRP A 122 5.63 16.00 -5.06
N VAL A 123 6.58 15.05 -5.13
CA VAL A 123 6.24 13.65 -5.45
C VAL A 123 5.33 13.04 -4.37
N TRP A 124 5.54 13.37 -3.09
CA TRP A 124 4.66 12.94 -2.01
C TRP A 124 3.24 13.50 -2.18
N ASP A 125 3.10 14.76 -2.56
CA ASP A 125 1.79 15.38 -2.82
C ASP A 125 1.07 14.73 -4.01
N VAL A 126 1.79 14.39 -5.08
CA VAL A 126 1.23 13.65 -6.22
C VAL A 126 0.77 12.25 -5.79
N ARG A 127 1.54 11.56 -4.94
CA ARG A 127 1.14 10.27 -4.35
C ARG A 127 -0.14 10.40 -3.52
N GLU A 128 -0.27 11.44 -2.68
CA GLU A 128 -1.49 11.65 -1.90
C GLU A 128 -2.71 11.92 -2.80
N ALA A 129 -2.52 12.68 -3.89
CA ALA A 129 -3.57 12.89 -4.89
C ALA A 129 -3.98 11.57 -5.58
N CYS A 130 -3.03 10.67 -5.82
CA CYS A 130 -3.31 9.32 -6.35
C CYS A 130 -4.17 8.50 -5.38
N ILE A 131 -3.83 8.49 -4.09
CA ILE A 131 -4.62 7.78 -3.07
C ILE A 131 -6.02 8.37 -2.90
N ALA A 132 -6.16 9.69 -3.01
CA ALA A 132 -7.47 10.34 -3.00
C ALA A 132 -8.34 9.90 -4.18
N ALA A 133 -7.76 9.83 -5.39
CA ALA A 133 -8.46 9.35 -6.58
C ALA A 133 -8.88 7.87 -6.47
N LEU A 134 -7.98 7.03 -5.95
CA LEU A 134 -8.26 5.61 -5.69
C LEU A 134 -9.40 5.44 -4.67
N SER A 135 -9.38 6.21 -3.59
CA SER A 135 -10.39 6.16 -2.52
C SER A 135 -11.76 6.66 -2.97
N ALA A 136 -11.83 7.56 -3.96
CA ALA A 136 -13.08 8.05 -4.52
C ALA A 136 -13.82 6.99 -5.36
N ARG A 137 -13.10 6.04 -5.97
CA ARG A 137 -13.68 4.92 -6.74
C ARG A 137 -14.08 3.72 -5.89
N ALA A 138 -13.55 3.60 -4.68
CA ALA A 138 -13.85 2.49 -3.78
C ALA A 138 -15.17 2.66 -2.99
N ARG A 139 -15.96 3.69 -3.31
CA ARG A 139 -17.29 4.00 -2.74
C ARG A 139 -18.35 3.71 -3.77
#